data_AF-B6H396-F1
#
_entry.id   AF-B6H396-F1
#
_cell.length_a   1.000
_cell.length_b   1.000
_cell.length_c   1.000
_cell.angle_alpha   90.00
_cell.angle_beta   90.00
_cell.angle_gamma   90.00
#
_symmetry.space_group_name_H-M   'P 1'
#
loop_
_entity.id
_entity.type
_entity.pdbx_description
1 polymer ?
#
loop_
_entity_poly.entity_id
_entity_poly.type
_entity_poly.pdbx_seq_one_letter_code
_entity_poly.pdbx_strand_id
1 'polypeptide(L)'
;MPVYHIVLFRLKPGVTPAQIATWKETCQGMVGKIPGLLSLQSGPPLPISLPRAQGFDMGLVAVLETAEHIATYAVHPAHLDHVGSLVLSYS
;
A
#
# COMPACT_ATOMS: atom_id res chain seq x y z
N MET A 1 -13.42 -10.04 12.91
CA MET A 1 -13.51 -8.56 12.94
C MET A 1 -12.52 -8.05 11.93
N PRO A 2 -12.94 -7.23 10.95
CA PRO A 2 -12.02 -6.75 9.93
C PRO A 2 -10.84 -5.96 10.51
N VAL A 3 -9.67 -6.13 9.91
CA VAL A 3 -8.42 -5.47 10.30
C VAL A 3 -8.02 -4.46 9.24
N TYR A 4 -7.73 -3.24 9.66
CA TYR A 4 -7.23 -2.17 8.81
C TYR A 4 -5.71 -2.12 8.90
N HIS A 5 -5.03 -2.58 7.85
CA HIS A 5 -3.60 -2.44 7.70
C HIS A 5 -3.29 -1.16 6.91
N ILE A 6 -2.72 -0.17 7.59
CA ILE A 6 -2.46 1.16 7.04
C ILE A 6 -0.96 1.41 7.01
N VAL A 7 -0.43 1.79 5.84
CA VAL A 7 0.99 2.09 5.66
C VAL A 7 1.14 3.44 4.96
N LEU A 8 2.06 4.26 5.45
CA LEU A 8 2.43 5.54 4.85
C LEU A 8 3.86 5.46 4.32
N PHE A 9 4.08 6.00 3.12
CA PHE A 9 5.33 5.87 2.38
C PHE A 9 5.92 7.23 2.05
N ARG A 10 7.25 7.31 2.09
CA ARG A 10 8.02 8.36 1.43
C ARG A 10 8.56 7.81 0.12
N LEU A 11 8.40 8.57 -0.96
CA LEU A 11 8.89 8.16 -2.26
C LEU A 11 10.38 8.47 -2.37
N LYS A 12 11.11 7.61 -3.10
CA LYS A 12 12.49 7.90 -3.47
C LYS A 12 12.54 9.11 -4.41
N PRO A 13 13.63 9.91 -4.40
CA PRO A 13 13.82 10.97 -5.38
C PRO A 13 13.74 10.42 -6.81
N GLY A 14 13.02 11.14 -7.69
CA GLY A 14 12.90 10.78 -9.10
C GLY A 14 11.82 9.75 -9.44
N VAL A 15 10.99 9.32 -8.48
CA VAL A 15 9.79 8.51 -8.78
C VAL A 15 8.86 9.29 -9.72
N THR A 16 8.50 8.67 -10.84
CA THR A 16 7.69 9.29 -11.88
C THR A 16 6.19 9.04 -11.66
N PRO A 17 5.30 9.90 -12.21
CA PRO A 17 3.86 9.66 -12.18
C PRO A 17 3.44 8.31 -12.79
N ALA A 18 4.11 7.86 -13.85
CA ALA A 18 3.84 6.58 -14.49
C ALA A 18 4.14 5.41 -13.55
N GLN A 19 5.27 5.47 -12.84
CA GLN A 19 5.60 4.47 -11.82
C GLN A 19 4.57 4.42 -10.70
N ILE A 20 4.11 5.59 -10.21
CA ILE A 20 3.05 5.66 -9.20
C ILE A 20 1.76 5.03 -9.72
N ALA A 21 1.37 5.29 -10.97
CA ALA A 21 0.18 4.71 -11.59
C ALA A 21 0.29 3.18 -11.66
N THR A 22 1.41 2.65 -12.17
CA THR A 22 1.66 1.19 -12.22
C THR A 22 1.61 0.56 -10.83
N TRP A 23 2.17 1.23 -9.81
CA TRP A 23 2.11 0.72 -8.45
C TRP A 23 0.70 0.73 -7.86
N LYS A 24 -0.11 1.75 -8.15
CA LYS A 24 -1.52 1.77 -7.74
C LYS A 24 -2.32 0.63 -8.38
N GLU A 25 -2.15 0.39 -9.67
CA GLU A 25 -2.79 -0.72 -10.39
C GLU A 25 -2.38 -2.08 -9.81
N THR A 26 -1.08 -2.22 -9.54
CA THR A 26 -0.50 -3.39 -8.89
C THR A 26 -1.12 -3.64 -7.52
N CYS A 27 -1.22 -2.61 -6.69
CA CYS A 27 -1.87 -2.63 -5.38
C CYS A 27 -3.33 -3.10 -5.47
N GLN A 28 -4.11 -2.51 -6.39
CA GLN A 28 -5.51 -2.90 -6.60
C GLN A 28 -5.64 -4.34 -7.11
N GLY A 29 -4.71 -4.78 -7.95
CA GLY A 29 -4.68 -6.13 -8.52
C GLY A 29 -4.34 -7.26 -7.53
N MET A 30 -4.09 -6.96 -6.25
CA MET A 30 -3.93 -7.95 -5.19
C MET A 30 -5.28 -8.47 -4.65
N VAL A 31 -6.33 -7.64 -4.73
CA VAL A 31 -7.67 -8.01 -4.24
C VAL A 31 -8.19 -9.20 -5.07
N GLY A 32 -8.67 -10.24 -4.39
CA GLY A 32 -9.10 -11.50 -5.01
C GLY A 32 -7.96 -12.49 -5.30
N LYS A 33 -6.69 -12.10 -5.18
CA LYS A 33 -5.54 -13.02 -5.24
C LYS A 33 -5.09 -13.47 -3.85
N ILE A 34 -5.13 -12.56 -2.86
CA ILE A 34 -4.70 -12.84 -1.49
C ILE A 34 -5.93 -13.25 -0.66
N PRO A 35 -5.95 -14.46 -0.08
CA PRO A 35 -7.04 -14.89 0.80
C PRO A 35 -7.26 -13.92 1.97
N GLY A 36 -8.51 -13.55 2.20
CA GLY A 36 -8.91 -12.65 3.28
C GLY A 36 -8.61 -11.17 3.06
N LEU A 37 -8.01 -10.76 1.94
CA LEU A 37 -7.88 -9.35 1.55
C LEU A 37 -9.21 -8.87 0.92
N LEU A 38 -9.96 -8.08 1.67
CA LEU A 38 -11.29 -7.60 1.28
C LEU A 38 -11.23 -6.38 0.35
N SER A 39 -10.33 -5.44 0.63
CA SER A 39 -10.11 -4.28 -0.23
C SER A 39 -8.72 -3.70 -0.03
N LEU A 40 -8.23 -2.98 -1.04
CA LEU A 40 -6.96 -2.26 -0.96
C LEU A 40 -7.03 -0.99 -1.80
N GLN A 41 -6.82 0.16 -1.16
CA GLN A 41 -6.73 1.46 -1.81
C GLN A 41 -5.37 2.09 -1.52
N SER A 42 -4.83 2.79 -2.50
CA SER A 42 -3.58 3.54 -2.35
C SER A 42 -3.60 4.85 -3.13
N GLY A 43 -2.86 5.84 -2.64
CA GLY A 43 -2.82 7.16 -3.26
C GLY A 43 -2.06 8.21 -2.45
N PRO A 44 -1.81 9.39 -3.06
CA PRO A 44 -1.19 10.51 -2.38
C PRO A 44 -2.16 11.20 -1.41
N PRO A 45 -1.66 11.97 -0.43
CA PRO A 45 -2.49 12.84 0.37
C PRO A 45 -3.17 13.90 -0.52
N LEU A 46 -4.41 14.25 -0.17
CA LEU A 46 -5.09 15.38 -0.80
C LEU A 46 -4.41 16.71 -0.43
N PRO A 47 -4.53 17.76 -1.27
CA PRO A 47 -3.94 19.08 -0.99
C PRO A 47 -4.28 19.63 0.40
N ILE A 48 -5.53 19.48 0.84
CA ILE A 48 -5.99 19.92 2.18
C ILE A 48 -5.37 19.12 3.34
N SER A 49 -4.87 17.92 3.06
CA SER A 49 -4.24 17.04 4.05
C SER A 49 -2.73 17.20 4.11
N LEU A 50 -2.10 17.89 3.15
CA LEU A 50 -0.64 18.08 3.09
C LEU A 50 -0.03 18.63 4.39
N PRO A 51 -0.63 19.61 5.10
CA PRO A 51 -0.07 20.09 6.37
C PRO A 51 0.00 19.02 7.48
N ARG A 52 -0.79 17.95 7.33
CA ARG A 52 -0.89 16.83 8.29
C ARG A 52 -0.21 15.56 7.77
N ALA A 53 0.27 15.57 6.53
CA ALA A 53 0.90 14.41 5.91
C ALA A 53 2.31 14.13 6.47
N GLN A 54 2.90 15.03 7.26
CA GLN A 54 4.21 14.84 7.91
C GLN A 54 5.32 14.37 6.94
N GLY A 55 5.27 14.86 5.69
CA GLY A 55 6.21 14.50 4.63
C GLY A 55 6.08 13.06 4.13
N PHE A 56 4.96 12.37 4.36
CA PHE A 56 4.60 11.16 3.64
C PHE A 56 3.93 11.52 2.31
N ASP A 57 4.36 10.86 1.25
CA ASP A 57 3.95 11.14 -0.13
C ASP A 57 2.79 10.27 -0.58
N MET A 58 2.64 9.09 0.02
CA MET A 58 1.64 8.09 -0.34
C MET A 58 1.11 7.36 0.90
N GLY A 59 -0.11 6.86 0.80
CA GLY A 59 -0.71 5.94 1.77
C GLY A 59 -1.32 4.72 1.09
N LEU A 60 -1.45 3.64 1.85
CA LEU A 60 -2.19 2.43 1.52
C LEU A 60 -3.07 2.04 2.69
N VAL A 61 -4.30 1.62 2.37
CA VAL A 61 -5.23 1.01 3.32
C VAL A 61 -5.65 -0.33 2.75
N ALA A 62 -5.30 -1.42 3.44
CA ALA A 62 -5.78 -2.77 3.16
C ALA A 62 -6.75 -3.18 4.26
N VAL A 63 -7.91 -3.71 3.88
CA VAL A 63 -8.89 -4.26 4.82
C VAL A 63 -8.84 -5.77 4.72
N LEU A 64 -8.55 -6.44 5.82
CA LEU A 64 -8.49 -7.89 5.91
C LEU A 64 -9.64 -8.42 6.76
N GLU A 65 -10.08 -9.64 6.50
CA GLU A 65 -11.25 -10.23 7.17
C GLU A 65 -11.02 -10.51 8.67
N THR A 66 -9.81 -10.94 9.01
CA THR A 66 -9.41 -11.29 10.38
C THR A 66 -7.93 -10.96 10.64
N ALA A 67 -7.51 -11.02 11.91
CA ALA A 67 -6.12 -10.76 12.29
C ALA A 67 -5.14 -11.81 11.74
N GLU A 68 -5.58 -13.07 11.63
CA GLU A 68 -4.77 -14.18 11.13
C GLU A 68 -4.42 -14.00 9.65
N HIS A 69 -5.29 -13.34 8.87
CA HIS A 69 -5.04 -13.06 7.47
C HIS A 69 -3.89 -12.07 7.25
N ILE A 70 -3.49 -11.26 8.24
CA ILE A 70 -2.35 -10.34 8.14
C ILE A 70 -1.05 -11.12 7.88
N ALA A 71 -0.85 -12.23 8.60
CA ALA A 71 0.37 -13.03 8.46
C ALA A 71 0.47 -13.64 7.06
N THR A 72 -0.64 -14.15 6.53
CA THR A 72 -0.70 -14.71 5.16
C THR A 72 -0.52 -13.62 4.11
N TYR A 73 -1.16 -12.46 4.28
CA TYR A 73 -0.99 -11.30 3.40
C TYR A 73 0.48 -10.86 3.31
N ALA A 74 1.17 -10.76 4.45
CA ALA A 74 2.53 -10.25 4.52
C ALA A 74 3.55 -11.08 3.72
N VAL A 75 3.34 -12.41 3.65
CA VAL A 75 4.24 -13.35 2.97
C VAL A 75 3.72 -13.83 1.62
N HIS A 76 2.54 -13.38 1.20
CA HIS A 76 1.95 -13.82 -0.06
C HIS A 76 2.82 -13.36 -1.25
N PRO A 77 3.07 -14.20 -2.28
CA PRO A 77 3.90 -13.81 -3.44
C PRO A 77 3.44 -12.49 -4.10
N ALA A 78 2.12 -12.35 -4.31
CA ALA A 78 1.54 -11.11 -4.85
C ALA A 78 1.78 -9.87 -3.96
N HIS A 79 2.05 -10.02 -2.67
CA HIS A 79 2.49 -8.91 -1.83
C HIS A 79 4.01 -8.69 -1.97
N LEU A 80 4.80 -9.76 -1.85
CA LEU A 80 6.26 -9.70 -1.89
C LEU A 80 6.82 -9.15 -3.21
N ASP A 81 6.21 -9.48 -4.35
CA ASP A 81 6.60 -8.97 -5.67
C ASP A 81 6.49 -7.44 -5.78
N HIS A 82 5.79 -6.80 -4.85
CA HIS A 82 5.41 -5.39 -4.93
C HIS A 82 5.87 -4.54 -3.75
N VAL A 83 6.26 -5.16 -2.62
CA VAL A 83 6.81 -4.48 -1.42
C VAL A 83 8.10 -3.70 -1.72
N GLY A 84 8.83 -4.03 -2.79
CA GLY A 84 10.13 -3.44 -3.10
C GLY A 84 10.16 -2.33 -4.15
N SER A 85 9.13 -2.18 -4.99
CA SER A 85 9.33 -1.53 -6.31
C SER A 85 9.42 0.00 -6.28
N LEU A 86 8.89 0.69 -5.26
CA LEU A 86 8.94 2.16 -5.17
C LEU A 86 9.39 2.75 -3.83
N VAL A 87 9.47 1.94 -2.76
CA VAL A 87 9.24 2.45 -1.40
C VAL A 87 10.37 2.20 -0.40
N LEU A 88 11.36 1.33 -0.70
CA LEU A 88 12.36 0.97 0.32
C LEU A 88 13.40 2.09 0.54
N SER A 89 13.06 3.09 1.35
CA SER A 89 13.92 3.51 2.47
C SER A 89 13.22 3.07 3.76
N TYR A 90 13.65 1.95 4.33
CA TYR A 90 13.31 1.67 5.74
C TYR A 90 13.86 2.85 6.56
N SER A 91 12.96 3.53 7.29
CA SER A 91 13.37 4.46 8.35
C SER A 91 13.86 3.66 9.55
#